data_AF-A0A512RSX2-F1
#
_entry.id   AF-A0A512RSX2-F1
#
_cell.length_a   1.000
_cell.length_b   1.000
_cell.length_c   1.000
_cell.angle_alpha   90.00
_cell.angle_beta   90.00
_cell.angle_gamma   90.00
#
_symmetry.space_group_name_H-M   'P 1'
#
loop_
_entity.id
_entity.type
_entity.pdbx_description
1 polymer ?
#
loop_
_entity_poly.entity_id
_entity_poly.type
_entity_poly.pdbx_seq_one_letter_code
_entity_poly.pdbx_strand_id
1 'polypeptide(L)'
;MRSIIPALALLCCSFGQASAQQGIYIPADGKVCATGALPVTFYLNLQNDGALGSKPGSVLYFLGKRWTNGNGSTLTDEGGTGGIFRFSGNNPLYGNTGRQLLFGGYNAATNSGSSFPNLTIDNPDGLALGDLNDLKIRHTLHFRDGHLFLNGWNLVVGDHMPGQITGYSDRMFVVTGNGVAGGSLYREAVSNLSGSVVFPIGTEPGSYSPVAIRNSGATDVFRARVFDHVYSNAISGSAMPDTFINKTWNIGKNSISNAPVTITFQHTDADETAGYRNNRQNSFLNRYENPHWVAQSSTDITEGNLSTSSMQLAATMHTQQFEAGMQINEYFSKSATRANPGPRIKWVRFEANRLSSSQVGLLWTTWFEVNNDYFEIERRLETENTFTKVGVAPTKAVNGNSLRLLDYNTIDNNDFQGWSYYRLKAVLRNGETEYSEIRPVPPLKQVEIFPNPNYGRFKVRVSGVRAAMRMQISNAWGQVLRQYDIDREGNIEVTDLPAATYFLVIMYRDTQVVMHTAKIVVLK
;
A
#
# COMPACT_ATOMS: atom_id res chain seq x y z
N MET A 1 -56.44 -48.10 -31.86
CA MET A 1 -56.51 -47.78 -30.42
C MET A 1 -55.10 -47.95 -29.84
N ARG A 2 -54.68 -47.00 -28.99
CA ARG A 2 -53.38 -46.81 -28.29
C ARG A 2 -52.79 -48.13 -27.72
N SER A 3 -51.50 -48.34 -27.45
CA SER A 3 -50.45 -47.45 -26.93
C SER A 3 -49.05 -48.07 -27.09
N ILE A 4 -48.05 -47.20 -27.16
CA ILE A 4 -46.59 -47.42 -27.07
C ILE A 4 -46.18 -47.54 -25.58
N ILE A 5 -45.09 -48.25 -25.26
CA ILE A 5 -44.01 -47.92 -24.29
C ILE A 5 -42.84 -48.92 -24.45
N PRO A 6 -41.55 -48.49 -24.39
CA PRO A 6 -40.40 -49.31 -24.77
C PRO A 6 -39.67 -49.98 -23.59
N ALA A 7 -38.87 -50.99 -23.92
CA ALA A 7 -38.04 -51.80 -23.03
C ALA A 7 -36.87 -51.01 -22.40
N LEU A 8 -36.73 -51.10 -21.08
CA LEU A 8 -35.59 -50.64 -20.31
C LEU A 8 -34.77 -51.88 -19.89
N ALA A 9 -33.56 -52.02 -20.44
CA ALA A 9 -32.62 -53.06 -20.04
C ALA A 9 -31.99 -52.69 -18.69
N LEU A 10 -32.28 -53.47 -17.65
CA LEU A 10 -31.65 -53.38 -16.34
C LEU A 10 -30.31 -54.12 -16.40
N LEU A 11 -29.19 -53.38 -16.41
CA LEU A 11 -27.88 -53.96 -16.14
C LEU A 11 -27.80 -54.25 -14.63
N CYS A 12 -27.84 -55.52 -14.26
CA CYS A 12 -27.47 -55.99 -12.92
C CYS A 12 -25.97 -55.76 -12.68
N CYS A 13 -25.60 -54.58 -12.21
CA CYS A 13 -24.32 -54.37 -11.54
C CYS A 13 -24.51 -54.67 -10.06
N SER A 14 -23.88 -55.75 -9.61
CA SER A 14 -23.63 -56.09 -8.22
C SER A 14 -23.14 -54.86 -7.45
N PHE A 15 -23.99 -54.30 -6.58
CA PHE A 15 -23.58 -53.41 -5.51
C PHE A 15 -22.75 -54.22 -4.50
N GLY A 16 -21.46 -54.38 -4.78
CA GLY A 16 -20.51 -54.61 -3.71
C GLY A 16 -20.58 -53.39 -2.81
N GLN A 17 -21.08 -53.55 -1.59
CA GLN A 17 -20.95 -52.54 -0.55
C GLN A 17 -19.46 -52.30 -0.35
N ALA A 18 -18.94 -51.22 -0.93
CA ALA A 18 -17.67 -50.67 -0.53
C ALA A 18 -17.87 -50.12 0.88
N SER A 19 -17.49 -50.90 1.90
CA SER A 19 -17.37 -50.39 3.25
C SER A 19 -16.28 -49.32 3.23
N ALA A 20 -16.69 -48.04 3.16
CA ALA A 20 -15.82 -46.94 3.46
C ALA A 20 -15.28 -47.16 4.87
N GLN A 21 -13.95 -47.23 5.00
CA GLN A 21 -13.32 -47.45 6.30
C GLN A 21 -13.69 -46.28 7.22
N GLN A 22 -14.43 -46.58 8.29
CA GLN A 22 -14.88 -45.57 9.24
C GLN A 22 -13.66 -45.04 10.00
N GLY A 23 -13.51 -43.71 10.00
CA GLY A 23 -12.51 -43.04 10.84
C GLY A 23 -12.78 -43.26 12.34
N ILE A 24 -11.85 -42.79 13.16
CA ILE A 24 -11.99 -42.81 14.62
C ILE A 24 -12.93 -41.69 15.02
N TYR A 25 -13.97 -42.01 15.77
CA TYR A 25 -14.97 -41.05 16.24
C TYR A 25 -15.06 -41.09 17.77
N ILE A 26 -14.86 -39.93 18.40
CA ILE A 26 -15.12 -39.73 19.83
C ILE A 26 -16.43 -38.94 19.93
N PRO A 27 -17.53 -39.55 20.43
CA PRO A 27 -18.83 -38.87 20.51
C PRO A 27 -18.83 -37.77 21.58
N ALA A 28 -19.81 -36.87 21.55
CA ALA A 28 -19.89 -35.69 22.41
C ALA A 28 -19.86 -35.97 23.93
N ASP A 29 -20.42 -37.10 24.36
CA ASP A 29 -20.40 -37.59 25.74
C ASP A 29 -19.19 -38.50 26.04
N GLY A 30 -18.42 -38.84 25.00
CA GLY A 30 -17.25 -39.69 25.07
C GLY A 30 -16.08 -39.04 25.80
N LYS A 31 -15.40 -39.83 26.63
CA LYS A 31 -14.19 -39.43 27.34
C LYS A 31 -13.09 -40.45 27.08
N VAL A 32 -12.04 -40.01 26.41
CA VAL A 32 -10.85 -40.81 26.12
C VAL A 32 -9.66 -40.10 26.76
N CYS A 33 -8.74 -40.85 27.37
CA CYS A 33 -7.52 -40.26 27.94
C CYS A 33 -6.31 -41.14 27.61
N ALA A 34 -5.29 -40.54 27.00
CA ALA A 34 -4.00 -41.18 26.80
C ALA A 34 -3.16 -41.06 28.09
N THR A 35 -2.73 -42.20 28.61
CA THR A 35 -1.92 -42.29 29.83
C THR A 35 -0.70 -43.20 29.62
N GLY A 36 0.39 -42.93 30.34
CA GLY A 36 1.63 -43.68 30.23
C GLY A 36 2.59 -43.15 29.17
N ALA A 37 3.81 -43.70 29.17
CA ALA A 37 4.90 -43.27 28.29
C ALA A 37 4.91 -43.95 26.91
N LEU A 38 4.09 -45.00 26.71
CA LEU A 38 4.01 -45.69 25.44
C LEU A 38 3.16 -44.88 24.44
N PRO A 39 3.59 -44.77 23.18
CA PRO A 39 2.81 -44.09 22.16
C PRO A 39 1.43 -44.71 21.89
N VAL A 40 0.40 -43.86 21.80
CA VAL A 40 -0.91 -44.22 21.24
C VAL A 40 -0.96 -43.77 19.79
N THR A 41 -1.21 -44.68 18.85
CA THR A 41 -1.15 -44.36 17.41
C THR A 41 -2.52 -44.47 16.74
N PHE A 42 -2.92 -43.39 16.06
CA PHE A 42 -4.13 -43.29 15.26
C PHE A 42 -3.77 -43.40 13.77
N TYR A 43 -4.06 -44.54 13.18
CA TYR A 43 -3.78 -44.81 11.75
C TYR A 43 -4.82 -44.23 10.79
N LEU A 44 -6.00 -43.86 11.29
CA LEU A 44 -7.13 -43.37 10.50
C LEU A 44 -7.43 -41.91 10.82
N ASN A 45 -8.26 -41.28 9.97
CA ASN A 45 -8.80 -39.95 10.25
C ASN A 45 -9.53 -39.94 11.59
N LEU A 46 -9.50 -38.82 12.31
CA LEU A 46 -10.09 -38.68 13.64
C LEU A 46 -11.08 -37.51 13.68
N GLN A 47 -12.29 -37.78 14.19
CA GLN A 47 -13.29 -36.79 14.56
C GLN A 47 -13.48 -36.85 16.08
N ASN A 48 -13.24 -35.74 16.77
CA ASN A 48 -13.42 -35.60 18.21
C ASN A 48 -14.55 -34.61 18.50
N ASP A 49 -15.70 -35.09 18.95
CA ASP A 49 -16.80 -34.25 19.44
C ASP A 49 -16.87 -34.24 20.98
N GLY A 50 -16.16 -35.15 21.66
CA GLY A 50 -16.13 -35.29 23.11
C GLY A 50 -14.87 -34.73 23.78
N ALA A 51 -14.41 -35.42 24.82
CA ALA A 51 -13.20 -35.08 25.56
C ALA A 51 -12.08 -36.08 25.28
N LEU A 52 -10.97 -35.58 24.73
CA LEU A 52 -9.73 -36.35 24.53
C LEU A 52 -8.61 -35.78 25.41
N GLY A 53 -8.38 -36.41 26.55
CA GLY A 53 -7.32 -36.06 27.48
C GLY A 53 -5.97 -36.66 27.13
N SER A 54 -4.92 -36.00 27.58
CA SER A 54 -3.54 -36.49 27.47
C SER A 54 -2.76 -36.11 28.72
N LYS A 55 -2.17 -37.09 29.42
CA LYS A 55 -1.33 -36.80 30.59
C LYS A 55 0.09 -36.39 30.19
N PRO A 56 0.80 -35.60 31.02
CA PRO A 56 2.22 -35.34 30.83
C PRO A 56 3.03 -36.61 30.56
N GLY A 57 3.88 -36.57 29.53
CA GLY A 57 4.69 -37.71 29.08
C GLY A 57 4.02 -38.67 28.08
N SER A 58 2.71 -38.56 27.85
CA SER A 58 2.04 -39.32 26.80
C SER A 58 2.34 -38.77 25.41
N VAL A 59 2.39 -39.65 24.41
CA VAL A 59 2.57 -39.27 23.00
C VAL A 59 1.47 -39.89 22.17
N LEU A 60 0.70 -39.06 21.47
CA LEU A 60 -0.36 -39.43 20.57
C LEU A 60 0.12 -39.21 19.14
N TYR A 61 0.37 -40.30 18.41
CA TYR A 61 0.75 -40.25 17.00
C TYR A 61 -0.50 -40.23 16.13
N PHE A 62 -0.61 -39.24 15.27
CA PHE A 62 -1.65 -39.15 14.27
C PHE A 62 -1.05 -39.35 12.88
N LEU A 63 -1.42 -40.46 12.25
CA LEU A 63 -0.97 -40.87 10.91
C LEU A 63 -2.08 -40.78 9.85
N GLY A 64 -3.31 -40.47 10.25
CA GLY A 64 -4.43 -40.25 9.32
C GLY A 64 -4.25 -38.99 8.48
N LYS A 65 -5.12 -38.79 7.47
CA LYS A 65 -5.08 -37.59 6.61
C LYS A 65 -5.71 -36.36 7.27
N ARG A 66 -6.77 -36.57 8.07
CA ARG A 66 -7.63 -35.50 8.61
C ARG A 66 -7.90 -35.67 10.10
N TRP A 67 -7.62 -34.64 10.88
CA TRP A 67 -8.04 -34.48 12.27
C TRP A 67 -9.10 -33.39 12.37
N THR A 68 -10.20 -33.64 13.07
CA THR A 68 -11.26 -32.65 13.26
C THR A 68 -11.71 -32.64 14.71
N ASN A 69 -11.61 -31.46 15.35
CA ASN A 69 -12.26 -31.16 16.63
C ASN A 69 -13.62 -30.53 16.33
N GLY A 70 -14.70 -31.16 16.76
CA GLY A 70 -16.05 -30.65 16.67
C GLY A 70 -16.32 -29.51 17.65
N ASN A 71 -17.47 -28.86 17.48
CA ASN A 71 -17.88 -27.76 18.35
C ASN A 71 -18.13 -28.28 19.78
N GLY A 72 -17.53 -27.63 20.78
CA GLY A 72 -17.61 -28.06 22.18
C GLY A 72 -16.70 -29.22 22.57
N SER A 73 -15.94 -29.79 21.63
CA SER A 73 -14.91 -30.79 21.95
C SER A 73 -13.80 -30.19 22.80
N THR A 74 -13.14 -31.03 23.59
CA THR A 74 -12.04 -30.60 24.47
C THR A 74 -10.82 -31.51 24.33
N LEU A 75 -9.65 -30.89 24.50
CA LEU A 75 -8.35 -31.55 24.55
C LEU A 75 -7.69 -31.25 25.90
N THR A 76 -7.96 -32.11 26.89
CA THR A 76 -7.57 -31.87 28.29
C THR A 76 -6.13 -32.30 28.57
N ASP A 77 -5.49 -31.63 29.52
CA ASP A 77 -4.13 -31.92 30.01
C ASP A 77 -4.11 -32.52 31.44
N GLU A 78 -5.30 -32.85 31.97
CA GLU A 78 -5.51 -33.35 33.33
C GLU A 78 -4.91 -32.44 34.44
N GLY A 79 -4.86 -31.12 34.19
CA GLY A 79 -4.33 -30.14 35.16
C GLY A 79 -2.81 -30.03 35.17
N GLY A 80 -2.13 -30.59 34.17
CA GLY A 80 -0.68 -30.47 33.96
C GLY A 80 -0.32 -29.84 32.61
N THR A 81 0.86 -30.18 32.07
CA THR A 81 1.33 -29.70 30.76
C THR A 81 0.81 -30.52 29.57
N GLY A 82 0.02 -31.56 29.83
CA GLY A 82 -0.55 -32.46 28.83
C GLY A 82 0.47 -33.28 28.03
N GLY A 83 -0.04 -34.13 27.14
CA GLY A 83 0.78 -34.95 26.24
C GLY A 83 1.23 -34.24 24.97
N ILE A 84 1.94 -34.97 24.11
CA ILE A 84 2.38 -34.52 22.79
C ILE A 84 1.45 -35.12 21.72
N PHE A 85 0.84 -34.27 20.91
CA PHE A 85 0.13 -34.67 19.70
C PHE A 85 1.06 -34.55 18.50
N ARG A 86 1.52 -35.68 17.97
CA ARG A 86 2.46 -35.73 16.85
C ARG A 86 1.74 -36.05 15.55
N PHE A 87 1.77 -35.12 14.62
CA PHE A 87 1.26 -35.29 13.25
C PHE A 87 2.39 -35.81 12.37
N SER A 88 2.24 -37.02 11.82
CA SER A 88 3.23 -37.61 10.91
C SER A 88 2.58 -38.17 9.65
N GLY A 89 3.19 -37.88 8.50
CA GLY A 89 2.67 -38.27 7.19
C GLY A 89 2.92 -39.73 6.82
N ASN A 90 3.89 -40.38 7.47
CA ASN A 90 4.31 -41.74 7.15
C ASN A 90 3.38 -42.77 7.80
N ASN A 91 2.31 -43.15 7.09
CA ASN A 91 1.37 -44.15 7.55
C ASN A 91 1.77 -45.55 7.06
N PRO A 92 2.06 -46.52 7.94
CA PRO A 92 2.48 -47.86 7.50
C PRO A 92 1.36 -48.66 6.83
N LEU A 93 0.09 -48.26 7.00
CA LEU A 93 -1.06 -48.94 6.38
C LEU A 93 -1.46 -48.32 5.04
N TYR A 94 -1.33 -47.00 4.89
CA TYR A 94 -1.82 -46.26 3.71
C TYR A 94 -0.72 -45.54 2.91
N GLY A 95 0.55 -45.73 3.28
CA GLY A 95 1.68 -45.03 2.70
C GLY A 95 1.75 -43.56 3.13
N ASN A 96 2.49 -42.74 2.36
CA ASN A 96 2.53 -41.31 2.63
C ASN A 96 1.14 -40.71 2.37
N THR A 97 0.52 -40.18 3.43
CA THR A 97 -0.79 -39.52 3.31
C THR A 97 -0.67 -38.12 2.72
N GLY A 98 0.55 -37.62 2.50
CA GLY A 98 0.82 -36.26 2.06
C GLY A 98 0.55 -35.24 3.17
N ARG A 99 0.28 -33.99 2.77
CA ARG A 99 -0.06 -32.91 3.71
C ARG A 99 -1.30 -33.26 4.54
N GLN A 100 -1.20 -33.25 5.85
CA GLN A 100 -2.33 -33.53 6.75
C GLN A 100 -3.20 -32.29 6.95
N LEU A 101 -4.49 -32.49 7.22
CA LEU A 101 -5.45 -31.41 7.45
C LEU A 101 -5.95 -31.43 8.91
N LEU A 102 -5.90 -30.27 9.57
CA LEU A 102 -6.31 -30.09 10.95
C LEU A 102 -7.40 -29.03 11.06
N PHE A 103 -8.56 -29.43 11.56
CA PHE A 103 -9.60 -28.51 12.03
C PHE A 103 -9.45 -28.40 13.55
N GLY A 104 -8.79 -27.33 13.99
CA GLY A 104 -8.35 -27.14 15.37
C GLY A 104 -9.48 -26.97 16.39
N GLY A 105 -10.66 -26.52 15.94
CA GLY A 105 -11.82 -26.28 16.82
C GLY A 105 -11.64 -25.10 17.77
N TYR A 106 -10.73 -24.16 17.46
CA TYR A 106 -10.51 -22.94 18.22
C TYR A 106 -11.02 -21.72 17.45
N ASN A 107 -11.41 -20.68 18.18
CA ASN A 107 -11.72 -19.36 17.65
C ASN A 107 -10.88 -18.31 18.38
N ALA A 108 -9.93 -17.70 17.65
CA ALA A 108 -9.00 -16.71 18.21
C ALA A 108 -9.67 -15.36 18.51
N ALA A 109 -10.83 -15.06 17.91
CA ALA A 109 -11.56 -13.83 18.18
C ALA A 109 -12.32 -13.89 19.52
N THR A 110 -12.88 -15.06 19.86
CA THR A 110 -13.61 -15.29 21.12
C THR A 110 -12.75 -15.92 22.21
N ASN A 111 -11.49 -16.26 21.90
CA ASN A 111 -10.56 -16.98 22.77
C ASN A 111 -11.12 -18.29 23.35
N SER A 112 -11.91 -19.02 22.56
CA SER A 112 -12.64 -20.21 23.04
C SER A 112 -12.54 -21.39 22.07
N GLY A 113 -12.76 -22.59 22.60
CA GLY A 113 -12.74 -23.85 21.84
C GLY A 113 -11.61 -24.79 22.26
N SER A 114 -11.40 -25.82 21.43
CA SER A 114 -10.36 -26.83 21.66
C SER A 114 -8.96 -26.23 21.56
N SER A 115 -8.05 -26.66 22.43
CA SER A 115 -6.64 -26.27 22.37
C SER A 115 -5.75 -27.47 22.63
N PHE A 116 -4.69 -27.62 21.85
CA PHE A 116 -3.72 -28.69 22.05
C PHE A 116 -2.76 -28.31 23.18
N PRO A 117 -2.39 -29.22 24.09
CA PRO A 117 -1.34 -28.94 25.08
C PRO A 117 0.02 -28.75 24.41
N ASN A 118 0.47 -29.76 23.66
CA ASN A 118 1.68 -29.72 22.86
C ASN A 118 1.42 -30.36 21.49
N LEU A 119 2.02 -29.79 20.45
CA LEU A 119 1.89 -30.29 19.07
C LEU A 119 3.26 -30.44 18.43
N THR A 120 3.51 -31.58 17.78
CA THR A 120 4.70 -31.84 16.98
C THR A 120 4.34 -32.06 15.52
N ILE A 121 5.05 -31.39 14.62
CA ILE A 121 4.93 -31.59 13.17
C ILE A 121 6.12 -32.44 12.72
N ASP A 122 5.83 -33.64 12.24
CA ASP A 122 6.78 -34.68 11.80
C ASP A 122 6.32 -35.23 10.43
N ASN A 123 6.00 -34.31 9.53
CA ASN A 123 5.45 -34.60 8.21
C ASN A 123 6.09 -33.66 7.16
N PRO A 124 6.92 -34.17 6.23
CA PRO A 124 7.62 -33.33 5.24
C PRO A 124 6.66 -32.55 4.34
N ASP A 125 5.47 -33.09 4.04
CA ASP A 125 4.44 -32.41 3.25
C ASP A 125 3.64 -31.36 4.07
N GLY A 126 3.83 -31.38 5.40
CA GLY A 126 3.32 -30.45 6.39
C GLY A 126 1.92 -30.74 6.94
N LEU A 127 1.46 -29.83 7.79
CA LEU A 127 0.14 -29.80 8.40
C LEU A 127 -0.57 -28.51 7.98
N ALA A 128 -1.77 -28.59 7.42
CA ALA A 128 -2.57 -27.43 7.04
C ALA A 128 -3.78 -27.26 7.95
N LEU A 129 -4.13 -26.01 8.24
CA LEU A 129 -5.41 -25.69 8.88
C LEU A 129 -6.55 -25.81 7.86
N GLY A 130 -7.62 -26.47 8.28
CA GLY A 130 -8.88 -26.54 7.54
C GLY A 130 -9.67 -25.24 7.61
N ASP A 131 -10.60 -25.07 6.67
CA ASP A 131 -11.41 -23.87 6.57
C ASP A 131 -12.21 -23.58 7.85
N LEU A 132 -12.30 -22.29 8.19
CA LEU A 132 -13.02 -21.72 9.34
C LEU A 132 -12.52 -22.21 10.70
N ASN A 133 -11.25 -22.61 10.81
CA ASN A 133 -10.70 -23.20 12.03
C ASN A 133 -9.35 -22.60 12.41
N ASP A 134 -9.33 -21.83 13.49
CA ASP A 134 -8.08 -21.45 14.14
C ASP A 134 -7.53 -22.64 14.96
N LEU A 135 -6.25 -22.58 15.28
CA LEU A 135 -5.55 -23.55 16.11
C LEU A 135 -5.00 -22.85 17.35
N LYS A 136 -5.21 -23.44 18.53
CA LYS A 136 -4.50 -23.05 19.75
C LYS A 136 -3.60 -24.17 20.26
N ILE A 137 -2.37 -23.81 20.64
CA ILE A 137 -1.39 -24.67 21.31
C ILE A 137 -0.98 -23.98 22.62
N ARG A 138 -1.26 -24.59 23.78
CA ARG A 138 -1.03 -23.97 25.09
C ARG A 138 0.45 -23.84 25.45
N HIS A 139 1.24 -24.89 25.22
CA HIS A 139 2.61 -24.96 25.74
C HIS A 139 3.65 -24.97 24.62
N THR A 140 3.77 -26.07 23.86
CA THR A 140 4.89 -26.24 22.91
C THR A 140 4.41 -26.62 21.51
N LEU A 141 4.82 -25.83 20.51
CA LEU A 141 4.84 -26.22 19.10
C LEU A 141 6.26 -26.65 18.73
N HIS A 142 6.45 -27.91 18.38
CA HIS A 142 7.74 -28.44 17.96
C HIS A 142 7.73 -28.82 16.48
N PHE A 143 8.69 -28.30 15.72
CA PHE A 143 8.96 -28.75 14.37
C PHE A 143 10.04 -29.83 14.38
N ARG A 144 9.70 -30.99 13.84
CA ARG A 144 10.66 -32.06 13.57
C ARG A 144 10.90 -32.22 12.07
N ASP A 145 9.83 -32.13 11.27
CA ASP A 145 9.90 -32.12 9.81
C ASP A 145 8.66 -31.43 9.22
N GLY A 146 8.87 -30.65 8.16
CA GLY A 146 7.85 -29.91 7.42
C GLY A 146 7.35 -28.62 8.04
N HIS A 147 6.16 -28.19 7.60
CA HIS A 147 5.62 -26.84 7.82
C HIS A 147 4.22 -26.88 8.43
N LEU A 148 3.82 -25.78 9.08
CA LEU A 148 2.42 -25.52 9.46
C LEU A 148 1.80 -24.48 8.53
N PHE A 149 0.88 -24.86 7.67
CA PHE A 149 0.19 -23.96 6.75
C PHE A 149 -1.06 -23.37 7.40
N LEU A 150 -1.08 -22.05 7.55
CA LEU A 150 -2.22 -21.34 8.13
C LEU A 150 -3.45 -21.35 7.23
N ASN A 151 -3.26 -21.35 5.90
CA ASN A 151 -4.34 -21.38 4.91
C ASN A 151 -5.44 -20.32 5.16
N GLY A 152 -5.04 -19.14 5.63
CA GLY A 152 -5.96 -18.04 5.96
C GLY A 152 -6.39 -17.96 7.43
N TRP A 153 -6.10 -18.96 8.25
CA TRP A 153 -6.53 -19.07 9.65
C TRP A 153 -5.41 -18.80 10.65
N ASN A 154 -5.75 -18.60 11.91
CA ASN A 154 -4.80 -18.17 12.92
C ASN A 154 -4.24 -19.34 13.72
N LEU A 155 -2.96 -19.23 14.07
CA LEU A 155 -2.35 -20.06 15.09
C LEU A 155 -2.14 -19.22 16.34
N VAL A 156 -2.62 -19.66 17.49
CA VAL A 156 -2.34 -19.09 18.80
C VAL A 156 -1.42 -20.02 19.56
N VAL A 157 -0.24 -19.53 19.97
CA VAL A 157 0.67 -20.27 20.84
C VAL A 157 0.82 -19.53 22.16
N GLY A 158 0.59 -20.25 23.24
CA GLY A 158 0.65 -19.74 24.61
C GLY A 158 -0.61 -19.99 25.41
N ASP A 159 -0.46 -19.85 26.72
CA ASP A 159 -1.54 -19.85 27.70
C ASP A 159 -1.03 -19.14 28.96
N HIS A 160 -1.44 -17.89 29.18
CA HIS A 160 -0.89 -17.00 30.22
C HIS A 160 0.63 -16.75 30.15
N MET A 161 1.28 -17.25 29.10
CA MET A 161 2.68 -17.05 28.73
C MET A 161 2.82 -17.24 27.21
N PRO A 162 3.92 -16.81 26.57
CA PRO A 162 4.08 -16.92 25.11
C PRO A 162 4.12 -18.33 24.54
N GLY A 163 4.17 -19.38 25.37
CA GLY A 163 4.49 -20.74 24.94
C GLY A 163 5.88 -20.83 24.29
N GLN A 164 6.24 -22.02 23.83
CA GLN A 164 7.51 -22.31 23.18
C GLN A 164 7.27 -22.78 21.75
N ILE A 165 8.09 -22.28 20.82
CA ILE A 165 8.18 -22.83 19.47
C ILE A 165 9.63 -23.28 19.29
N THR A 166 9.85 -24.54 18.89
CA THR A 166 11.19 -25.13 18.82
C THR A 166 11.37 -25.96 17.54
N GLY A 167 12.62 -26.24 17.17
CA GLY A 167 12.98 -27.01 15.97
C GLY A 167 12.82 -26.25 14.64
N TYR A 168 12.42 -24.98 14.70
CA TYR A 168 12.18 -24.16 13.52
C TYR A 168 13.50 -23.71 12.84
N SER A 169 13.46 -23.62 11.51
CA SER A 169 14.53 -23.13 10.62
C SER A 169 13.94 -22.66 9.29
N ASP A 170 14.79 -22.34 8.32
CA ASP A 170 14.41 -22.05 6.94
C ASP A 170 13.72 -23.22 6.20
N ARG A 171 13.72 -24.43 6.78
CA ARG A 171 13.01 -25.60 6.25
C ARG A 171 11.75 -25.98 7.03
N MET A 172 11.57 -25.39 8.21
CA MET A 172 10.58 -25.80 9.20
C MET A 172 10.02 -24.59 9.91
N PHE A 173 8.84 -24.13 9.49
CA PHE A 173 8.24 -22.91 10.01
C PHE A 173 6.74 -22.86 9.72
N VAL A 174 6.09 -21.79 10.20
CA VAL A 174 4.67 -21.50 9.97
C VAL A 174 4.50 -20.72 8.66
N VAL A 175 3.74 -21.25 7.71
CA VAL A 175 3.48 -20.62 6.41
C VAL A 175 2.22 -19.76 6.47
N THR A 176 2.39 -18.45 6.28
CA THR A 176 1.32 -17.43 6.37
C THR A 176 0.66 -17.08 5.03
N GLY A 177 1.24 -17.56 3.92
CA GLY A 177 0.75 -17.32 2.56
C GLY A 177 1.26 -16.01 1.94
N ASN A 178 1.27 -15.98 0.61
CA ASN A 178 1.89 -14.91 -0.19
C ASN A 178 1.00 -13.67 -0.35
N GLY A 179 -0.32 -13.78 -0.14
CA GLY A 179 -1.29 -12.71 -0.35
C GLY A 179 -1.43 -11.74 0.83
N VAL A 180 -1.92 -10.53 0.56
CA VAL A 180 -2.19 -9.50 1.59
C VAL A 180 -3.23 -9.95 2.62
N ALA A 181 -4.17 -10.81 2.23
CA ALA A 181 -5.12 -11.47 3.13
C ALA A 181 -4.58 -12.84 3.56
N GLY A 182 -4.86 -13.23 4.80
CA GLY A 182 -4.34 -14.46 5.39
C GLY A 182 -4.29 -14.43 6.90
N GLY A 183 -3.91 -15.57 7.48
CA GLY A 183 -3.85 -15.77 8.93
C GLY A 183 -2.55 -15.29 9.56
N SER A 184 -2.56 -15.16 10.89
CA SER A 184 -1.40 -14.76 11.68
C SER A 184 -1.01 -15.77 12.75
N LEU A 185 0.26 -15.75 13.14
CA LEU A 185 0.74 -16.41 14.35
C LEU A 185 0.63 -15.44 15.52
N TYR A 186 -0.13 -15.82 16.55
CA TYR A 186 -0.29 -15.10 17.81
C TYR A 186 0.58 -15.72 18.89
N ARG A 187 1.18 -14.86 19.71
CA ARG A 187 1.92 -15.22 20.92
C ARG A 187 1.30 -14.49 22.10
N GLU A 188 0.81 -15.24 23.08
CA GLU A 188 0.11 -14.68 24.23
C GLU A 188 1.06 -14.15 25.30
N ALA A 189 0.59 -13.20 26.11
CA ALA A 189 1.27 -12.74 27.31
C ALA A 189 2.77 -12.43 27.17
N VAL A 190 3.16 -11.77 26.08
CA VAL A 190 4.52 -11.29 25.84
C VAL A 190 4.77 -10.06 26.72
N SER A 191 5.70 -10.19 27.67
CA SER A 191 6.05 -9.15 28.64
C SER A 191 7.55 -8.84 28.61
N ASN A 192 7.98 -7.86 29.41
CA ASN A 192 9.40 -7.54 29.61
C ASN A 192 10.24 -8.72 30.14
N LEU A 193 9.62 -9.68 30.82
CA LEU A 193 10.27 -10.89 31.32
C LEU A 193 10.38 -12.01 30.26
N SER A 194 9.63 -11.91 29.15
CA SER A 194 9.64 -12.93 28.10
C SER A 194 10.93 -12.93 27.27
N GLY A 195 11.72 -11.86 27.32
CA GLY A 195 12.88 -11.68 26.46
C GLY A 195 12.48 -11.50 24.99
N SER A 196 13.28 -12.03 24.06
CA SER A 196 12.99 -11.99 22.63
C SER A 196 12.12 -13.17 22.22
N VAL A 197 10.91 -12.92 21.76
CA VAL A 197 9.95 -13.93 21.32
C VAL A 197 9.95 -14.03 19.80
N VAL A 198 10.40 -15.17 19.27
CA VAL A 198 10.50 -15.41 17.81
C VAL A 198 9.20 -15.96 17.24
N PHE A 199 8.77 -15.41 16.11
CA PHE A 199 7.68 -15.87 15.25
C PHE A 199 8.33 -16.51 14.02
N PRO A 200 8.49 -17.84 13.97
CA PRO A 200 9.07 -18.54 12.84
C PRO A 200 8.05 -18.63 11.71
N ILE A 201 7.96 -17.57 10.91
CA ILE A 201 6.98 -17.42 9.84
C ILE A 201 7.66 -17.27 8.47
N GLY A 202 6.94 -17.61 7.41
CA GLY A 202 7.36 -17.43 6.02
C GLY A 202 6.17 -17.48 5.07
N THR A 203 6.39 -17.11 3.81
CA THR A 203 5.30 -16.91 2.84
C THR A 203 4.90 -18.22 2.15
N GLU A 204 5.89 -19.06 1.85
CA GLU A 204 5.77 -20.38 1.24
C GLU A 204 7.01 -21.23 1.59
N PRO A 205 6.98 -22.57 1.41
CA PRO A 205 8.16 -23.41 1.64
C PRO A 205 9.39 -22.89 0.88
N GLY A 206 10.50 -22.70 1.60
CA GLY A 206 11.73 -22.09 1.07
C GLY A 206 11.81 -20.57 1.18
N SER A 207 10.75 -19.87 1.58
CA SER A 207 10.74 -18.42 1.82
C SER A 207 10.52 -18.09 3.30
N TYR A 208 11.58 -18.28 4.09
CA TYR A 208 11.58 -18.08 5.54
C TYR A 208 11.87 -16.62 5.90
N SER A 209 10.96 -15.96 6.61
CA SER A 209 11.07 -14.53 6.93
C SER A 209 10.57 -14.23 8.35
N PRO A 210 11.23 -14.78 9.38
CA PRO A 210 10.75 -14.70 10.75
C PRO A 210 10.92 -13.29 11.33
N VAL A 211 10.22 -13.05 12.43
CA VAL A 211 10.34 -11.82 13.21
C VAL A 211 10.52 -12.16 14.68
N ALA A 212 11.36 -11.42 15.39
CA ALA A 212 11.51 -11.53 16.84
C ALA A 212 11.06 -10.23 17.51
N ILE A 213 10.27 -10.33 18.57
CA ILE A 213 9.70 -9.18 19.29
C ILE A 213 10.15 -9.24 20.75
N ARG A 214 10.72 -8.15 21.23
CA ARG A 214 10.99 -7.91 22.65
C ARG A 214 10.15 -6.72 23.12
N ASN A 215 9.16 -7.00 23.95
CA ASN A 215 8.27 -6.00 24.53
C ASN A 215 8.85 -5.51 25.87
N SER A 216 9.13 -4.22 26.03
CA SER A 216 9.59 -3.66 27.31
C SER A 216 8.44 -3.15 28.19
N GLY A 217 7.20 -3.21 27.70
CA GLY A 217 6.01 -2.75 28.40
C GLY A 217 5.30 -3.82 29.22
N ALA A 218 4.04 -3.51 29.56
CA ALA A 218 3.11 -4.46 30.17
C ALA A 218 2.83 -5.65 29.24
N THR A 219 2.43 -6.76 29.85
CA THR A 219 2.02 -7.99 29.17
C THR A 219 0.98 -7.71 28.09
N ASP A 220 1.22 -8.20 26.87
CA ASP A 220 0.31 -8.04 25.73
C ASP A 220 0.31 -9.30 24.85
N VAL A 221 -0.66 -9.39 23.93
CA VAL A 221 -0.67 -10.40 22.87
C VAL A 221 -0.11 -9.76 21.62
N PHE A 222 0.86 -10.42 20.99
CA PHE A 222 1.39 -10.00 19.69
C PHE A 222 1.00 -11.00 18.61
N ARG A 223 0.72 -10.50 17.41
CA ARG A 223 0.55 -11.31 16.22
C ARG A 223 1.51 -10.88 15.13
N ALA A 224 1.96 -11.83 14.33
CA ALA A 224 2.78 -11.55 13.17
C ALA A 224 2.37 -12.41 11.98
N ARG A 225 2.46 -11.80 10.81
CA ARG A 225 2.47 -12.51 9.53
C ARG A 225 3.36 -11.81 8.52
N VAL A 226 3.72 -12.53 7.47
CA VAL A 226 4.49 -12.02 6.34
C VAL A 226 3.80 -12.41 5.03
N PHE A 227 3.89 -11.56 4.02
CA PHE A 227 3.37 -11.81 2.68
C PHE A 227 4.30 -11.19 1.63
N ASP A 228 4.09 -11.54 0.36
CA ASP A 228 4.95 -11.10 -0.74
C ASP A 228 4.52 -9.74 -1.28
N HIS A 229 5.48 -9.07 -1.92
CA HIS A 229 5.38 -7.72 -2.45
C HIS A 229 5.26 -6.63 -1.39
N VAL A 230 5.66 -5.44 -1.79
CA VAL A 230 5.49 -4.20 -1.04
C VAL A 230 4.66 -3.27 -1.91
N TYR A 231 3.50 -2.86 -1.39
CA TYR A 231 2.59 -1.98 -2.11
C TYR A 231 2.72 -0.54 -1.61
N SER A 232 2.43 0.43 -2.47
CA SER A 232 2.53 1.86 -2.13
C SER A 232 1.72 2.25 -0.89
N ASN A 233 0.58 1.60 -0.64
CA ASN A 233 -0.29 1.84 0.51
C ASN A 233 -0.40 0.61 1.42
N ALA A 234 0.75 0.01 1.78
CA ALA A 234 0.93 -1.21 2.58
C ALA A 234 0.34 -2.50 1.96
N ILE A 235 -0.98 -2.52 1.74
CA ILE A 235 -1.75 -3.67 1.24
C ILE A 235 -2.46 -3.38 -0.09
N SER A 236 -2.28 -2.19 -0.66
CA SER A 236 -2.93 -1.77 -1.90
C SER A 236 -2.10 -0.76 -2.69
N GLY A 237 -2.48 -0.53 -3.95
CA GLY A 237 -1.74 0.34 -4.88
C GLY A 237 -0.71 -0.43 -5.70
N SER A 238 0.23 0.28 -6.31
CA SER A 238 1.25 -0.33 -7.16
C SER A 238 2.31 -1.05 -6.32
N ALA A 239 2.76 -2.21 -6.80
CA ALA A 239 3.89 -2.91 -6.20
C ALA A 239 5.20 -2.14 -6.45
N MET A 240 6.14 -2.22 -5.50
CA MET A 240 7.41 -1.48 -5.50
C MET A 240 8.64 -2.41 -5.46
N PRO A 241 8.78 -3.38 -6.39
CA PRO A 241 9.82 -4.42 -6.33
C PRO A 241 11.24 -3.85 -6.48
N ASP A 242 11.41 -2.74 -7.20
CA ASP A 242 12.75 -2.20 -7.48
C ASP A 242 13.36 -1.45 -6.28
N THR A 243 12.56 -1.13 -5.27
CA THR A 243 13.03 -0.40 -4.09
C THR A 243 13.13 -1.27 -2.85
N PHE A 244 12.16 -2.15 -2.65
CA PHE A 244 12.06 -2.97 -1.46
C PHE A 244 12.47 -4.42 -1.73
N ILE A 245 12.74 -5.15 -0.65
CA ILE A 245 12.71 -6.62 -0.72
C ILE A 245 11.28 -7.11 -0.98
N ASN A 246 11.15 -8.33 -1.50
CA ASN A 246 9.83 -8.89 -1.82
C ASN A 246 9.09 -9.44 -0.59
N LYS A 247 9.07 -8.68 0.51
CA LYS A 247 8.44 -9.06 1.78
C LYS A 247 7.83 -7.86 2.50
N THR A 248 6.61 -8.04 2.97
CA THR A 248 5.95 -7.14 3.93
C THR A 248 5.58 -7.91 5.18
N TRP A 249 6.05 -7.45 6.33
CA TRP A 249 5.60 -7.95 7.64
C TRP A 249 4.42 -7.13 8.13
N ASN A 250 3.39 -7.81 8.61
CA ASN A 250 2.31 -7.21 9.37
C ASN A 250 2.42 -7.66 10.83
N ILE A 251 2.62 -6.70 11.73
CA ILE A 251 2.76 -6.93 13.16
C ILE A 251 1.59 -6.25 13.86
N GLY A 252 0.91 -6.97 14.73
CA GLY A 252 -0.18 -6.43 15.53
C GLY A 252 -0.05 -6.75 17.01
N LYS A 253 -0.77 -6.00 17.82
CA LYS A 253 -0.87 -6.16 19.27
C LYS A 253 -2.25 -5.76 19.78
N ASN A 254 -2.65 -6.22 20.97
CA ASN A 254 -4.01 -5.98 21.47
C ASN A 254 -4.16 -4.64 22.20
N SER A 255 -3.10 -4.10 22.81
CA SER A 255 -3.21 -2.91 23.68
C SER A 255 -2.28 -1.80 23.20
N ILE A 256 -2.78 -0.58 22.97
CA ILE A 256 -1.89 0.56 22.66
C ILE A 256 -1.01 0.88 23.87
N SER A 257 0.30 0.94 23.66
CA SER A 257 1.27 1.28 24.70
C SER A 257 2.42 2.07 24.09
N ASN A 258 2.85 3.11 24.80
CA ASN A 258 4.04 3.90 24.46
C ASN A 258 5.33 3.26 24.99
N ALA A 259 5.27 2.05 25.55
CA ALA A 259 6.46 1.35 26.02
C ALA A 259 7.33 0.93 24.82
N PRO A 260 8.67 0.99 24.95
CA PRO A 260 9.56 0.59 23.88
C PRO A 260 9.34 -0.87 23.44
N VAL A 261 9.38 -1.07 22.12
CA VAL A 261 9.36 -2.42 21.53
C VAL A 261 10.56 -2.53 20.60
N THR A 262 11.35 -3.59 20.78
CA THR A 262 12.42 -3.93 19.83
C THR A 262 11.93 -5.04 18.92
N ILE A 263 12.10 -4.86 17.61
CA ILE A 263 11.72 -5.84 16.61
C ILE A 263 12.92 -6.16 15.72
N THR A 264 13.19 -7.45 15.55
CA THR A 264 14.20 -7.96 14.61
C THR A 264 13.49 -8.68 13.49
N PHE A 265 13.67 -8.21 12.26
CA PHE A 265 13.11 -8.80 11.06
C PHE A 265 14.19 -9.54 10.29
N GLN A 266 13.95 -10.78 9.89
CA GLN A 266 14.87 -11.56 9.05
C GLN A 266 14.19 -11.96 7.74
N HIS A 267 14.96 -12.00 6.66
CA HIS A 267 14.55 -12.56 5.36
C HIS A 267 15.69 -13.42 4.80
N THR A 268 15.36 -14.41 3.97
CA THR A 268 16.41 -15.13 3.22
C THR A 268 16.97 -14.24 2.13
N ASP A 269 18.27 -14.36 1.86
CA ASP A 269 18.95 -13.58 0.82
C ASP A 269 18.43 -13.89 -0.60
N ALA A 270 17.74 -15.03 -0.76
CA ALA A 270 17.05 -15.43 -1.98
C ALA A 270 15.82 -14.55 -2.28
N ASP A 271 15.21 -13.93 -1.26
CA ASP A 271 14.06 -13.02 -1.41
C ASP A 271 14.47 -11.59 -1.83
N GLU A 272 15.76 -11.32 -1.98
CA GLU A 272 16.30 -10.01 -2.34
C GLU A 272 16.29 -9.76 -3.84
N THR A 273 15.90 -8.53 -4.23
CA THR A 273 16.13 -8.05 -5.59
C THR A 273 17.62 -7.76 -5.83
N ALA A 274 18.04 -7.76 -7.09
CA ALA A 274 19.44 -7.50 -7.44
C ALA A 274 19.93 -6.13 -6.92
N GLY A 275 19.07 -5.10 -6.99
CA GLY A 275 19.36 -3.76 -6.47
C GLY A 275 19.55 -3.74 -4.96
N TYR A 276 18.71 -4.47 -4.21
CA TYR A 276 18.85 -4.60 -2.76
C TYR A 276 20.14 -5.33 -2.39
N ARG A 277 20.40 -6.50 -3.01
CA ARG A 277 21.58 -7.34 -2.73
C ARG A 277 22.89 -6.56 -2.87
N ASN A 278 23.02 -5.77 -3.93
CA ASN A 278 24.23 -4.98 -4.18
C ASN A 278 24.45 -3.85 -3.16
N ASN A 279 23.40 -3.43 -2.45
CA ASN A 279 23.42 -2.30 -1.50
C ASN A 279 23.04 -2.71 -0.08
N ARG A 280 23.03 -4.02 0.23
CA ARG A 280 22.52 -4.59 1.49
C ARG A 280 23.14 -3.94 2.72
N GLN A 281 24.43 -3.62 2.69
CA GLN A 281 25.14 -2.97 3.81
C GLN A 281 24.60 -1.58 4.16
N ASN A 282 23.92 -0.91 3.22
CA ASN A 282 23.31 0.40 3.41
C ASN A 282 21.79 0.32 3.59
N SER A 283 21.23 -0.88 3.77
CA SER A 283 19.79 -1.10 3.87
C SER A 283 19.23 -0.74 5.24
N PHE A 284 17.94 -0.42 5.27
CA PHE A 284 17.24 0.02 6.47
C PHE A 284 15.83 -0.51 6.53
N LEU A 285 15.25 -0.49 7.73
CA LEU A 285 13.85 -0.83 7.95
C LEU A 285 12.96 0.35 7.53
N ASN A 286 11.81 0.04 6.94
CA ASN A 286 10.74 0.99 6.65
C ASN A 286 9.50 0.61 7.46
N ARG A 287 8.85 1.60 8.06
CA ARG A 287 7.54 1.49 8.71
C ARG A 287 6.52 2.19 7.83
N TYR A 288 5.37 1.58 7.60
CA TYR A 288 4.29 2.27 6.89
C TYR A 288 3.59 3.25 7.83
N GLU A 289 3.67 4.53 7.50
CA GLU A 289 2.97 5.63 8.15
C GLU A 289 2.10 6.30 7.10
N ASN A 290 0.80 6.01 7.12
CA ASN A 290 -0.12 6.40 6.06
C ASN A 290 0.03 7.89 5.64
N PRO A 291 0.27 8.19 4.34
CA PRO A 291 0.22 7.30 3.18
C PRO A 291 1.59 6.84 2.65
N HIS A 292 2.62 6.79 3.48
CA HIS A 292 4.01 6.61 3.03
C HIS A 292 4.76 5.52 3.79
N TRP A 293 5.74 4.91 3.12
CA TRP A 293 6.78 4.13 3.77
C TRP A 293 7.86 5.07 4.31
N VAL A 294 8.07 5.05 5.62
CA VAL A 294 9.02 5.91 6.32
C VAL A 294 10.24 5.10 6.75
N ALA A 295 11.40 5.49 6.24
CA ALA A 295 12.69 4.92 6.59
C ALA A 295 13.03 5.17 8.06
N GLN A 296 13.38 4.13 8.80
CA GLN A 296 13.80 4.22 10.19
C GLN A 296 15.28 4.59 10.28
N SER A 297 15.63 5.47 11.21
CA SER A 297 17.03 5.75 11.57
C SER A 297 17.55 4.66 12.51
N SER A 298 18.85 4.37 12.44
CA SER A 298 19.58 3.45 13.35
C SER A 298 19.12 1.99 13.33
N THR A 299 18.95 1.41 12.14
CA THR A 299 18.69 -0.03 12.00
C THR A 299 20.00 -0.82 12.05
N ASP A 300 20.10 -1.79 12.96
CA ASP A 300 21.25 -2.68 13.05
C ASP A 300 21.13 -3.83 12.05
N ILE A 301 22.14 -4.03 11.22
CA ILE A 301 22.18 -5.06 10.17
C ILE A 301 23.13 -6.17 10.60
N THR A 302 22.66 -7.41 10.61
CA THR A 302 23.44 -8.58 10.99
C THR A 302 23.07 -9.79 10.14
N GLU A 303 23.90 -10.82 10.16
CA GLU A 303 23.56 -12.11 9.57
C GLU A 303 22.34 -12.72 10.29
N GLY A 304 21.44 -13.31 9.52
CA GLY A 304 20.21 -13.90 10.01
C GLY A 304 20.47 -15.18 10.79
N ASN A 305 20.02 -15.22 12.04
CA ASN A 305 20.15 -16.39 12.92
C ASN A 305 18.87 -16.68 13.73
N LEU A 306 17.70 -16.16 13.32
CA LEU A 306 16.42 -16.42 13.96
C LEU A 306 15.94 -17.86 13.66
N SER A 307 16.65 -18.85 14.20
CA SER A 307 16.38 -20.28 14.08
C SER A 307 16.78 -21.00 15.37
N THR A 308 16.22 -22.19 15.61
CA THR A 308 16.66 -23.10 16.69
C THR A 308 17.48 -24.28 16.17
N SER A 309 17.72 -24.35 14.85
CA SER A 309 18.58 -25.34 14.20
C SER A 309 19.43 -24.65 13.11
N SER A 310 20.33 -25.39 12.46
CA SER A 310 21.17 -24.82 11.40
C SER A 310 20.32 -24.40 10.19
N MET A 311 20.51 -23.17 9.72
CA MET A 311 19.91 -22.70 8.46
C MET A 311 20.70 -23.20 7.26
N GLN A 312 20.02 -23.51 6.15
CA GLN A 312 20.67 -23.86 4.88
C GLN A 312 20.83 -22.65 3.95
N LEU A 313 19.88 -21.72 4.01
CA LEU A 313 19.90 -20.49 3.25
C LEU A 313 20.54 -19.37 4.08
N ALA A 314 21.41 -18.59 3.42
CA ALA A 314 21.88 -17.34 3.98
C ALA A 314 20.71 -16.38 4.18
N ALA A 315 20.78 -15.60 5.24
CA ALA A 315 19.74 -14.66 5.60
C ALA A 315 20.34 -13.39 6.18
N THR A 316 19.55 -12.32 6.10
CA THR A 316 19.94 -11.00 6.59
C THR A 316 18.84 -10.47 7.53
N MET A 317 19.25 -9.95 8.69
CA MET A 317 18.34 -9.40 9.68
C MET A 317 18.60 -7.94 10.04
N HIS A 318 17.50 -7.26 10.37
CA HIS A 318 17.46 -5.84 10.71
C HIS A 318 16.77 -5.68 12.05
N THR A 319 17.43 -5.06 13.02
CA THR A 319 16.86 -4.79 14.34
C THR A 319 16.59 -3.29 14.50
N GLN A 320 15.39 -2.97 14.98
CA GLN A 320 14.97 -1.60 15.29
C GLN A 320 14.31 -1.56 16.67
N GLN A 321 14.72 -0.60 17.49
CA GLN A 321 13.99 -0.22 18.70
C GLN A 321 13.05 0.95 18.39
N PHE A 322 11.78 0.78 18.74
CA PHE A 322 10.73 1.80 18.63
C PHE A 322 10.46 2.38 20.02
N GLU A 323 11.08 3.52 20.33
CA GLU A 323 10.98 4.16 21.66
C GLU A 323 9.55 4.54 22.04
N ALA A 324 8.77 5.00 21.06
CA ALA A 324 7.36 5.35 21.24
C ALA A 324 6.41 4.12 21.18
N GLY A 325 6.97 2.90 21.13
CA GLY A 325 6.20 1.68 20.97
C GLY A 325 5.55 1.54 19.59
N MET A 326 4.49 0.74 19.55
CA MET A 326 3.75 0.38 18.33
C MET A 326 2.24 0.58 18.52
N GLN A 327 1.56 0.86 17.41
CA GLN A 327 0.11 0.83 17.28
C GLN A 327 -0.43 -0.61 17.17
N ILE A 328 -1.75 -0.75 17.14
CA ILE A 328 -2.47 -2.04 17.13
C ILE A 328 -2.10 -2.92 15.92
N ASN A 329 -1.81 -2.31 14.78
CA ASN A 329 -1.54 -3.03 13.54
C ASN A 329 -0.67 -2.19 12.60
N GLU A 330 0.53 -2.67 12.31
CA GLU A 330 1.53 -1.94 11.52
C GLU A 330 2.14 -2.82 10.44
N TYR A 331 2.74 -2.16 9.45
CA TYR A 331 3.38 -2.81 8.33
C TYR A 331 4.83 -2.36 8.21
N PHE A 332 5.70 -3.32 7.92
CA PHE A 332 7.14 -3.11 7.81
C PHE A 332 7.69 -3.77 6.56
N SER A 333 8.73 -3.17 5.99
CA SER A 333 9.52 -3.77 4.93
C SER A 333 10.96 -3.24 4.97
N LYS A 334 11.84 -3.70 4.09
CA LYS A 334 13.24 -3.28 4.02
C LYS A 334 13.56 -2.76 2.63
N SER A 335 14.38 -1.73 2.57
CA SER A 335 14.91 -1.22 1.31
C SER A 335 16.39 -0.87 1.46
N ALA A 336 17.14 -0.95 0.36
CA ALA A 336 18.54 -0.53 0.29
C ALA A 336 18.71 0.83 -0.39
N THR A 337 17.64 1.28 -1.07
CA THR A 337 17.50 2.62 -1.61
C THR A 337 16.39 3.32 -0.86
N ARG A 338 16.54 4.62 -0.60
CA ARG A 338 15.42 5.44 -0.15
C ARG A 338 14.46 5.56 -1.33
N ALA A 339 13.44 4.69 -1.37
CA ALA A 339 12.18 5.07 -2.00
C ALA A 339 11.83 6.37 -1.32
N ASN A 340 11.83 7.44 -2.09
CA ASN A 340 11.20 8.65 -1.67
C ASN A 340 9.83 8.55 -2.39
N PRO A 341 8.74 8.12 -1.76
CA PRO A 341 7.44 7.98 -2.43
C PRO A 341 6.59 9.24 -2.24
N GLY A 342 7.21 10.34 -1.80
CA GLY A 342 6.61 11.67 -1.80
C GLY A 342 7.01 12.46 -3.06
N PRO A 343 6.27 13.54 -3.38
CA PRO A 343 6.70 14.49 -4.39
C PRO A 343 8.12 14.95 -4.06
N ARG A 344 9.00 14.99 -5.05
CA ARG A 344 10.38 15.47 -5.01
C ARG A 344 10.43 16.98 -4.97
N ILE A 345 9.38 17.62 -5.49
CA ILE A 345 9.19 19.06 -5.48
C ILE A 345 7.84 19.36 -4.85
N LYS A 346 7.81 20.24 -3.84
CA LYS A 346 6.56 20.80 -3.32
C LYS A 346 6.45 22.26 -3.73
N TRP A 347 5.49 22.58 -4.60
CA TRP A 347 5.18 23.95 -5.00
C TRP A 347 4.38 24.67 -3.92
N VAL A 348 4.78 25.88 -3.56
CA VAL A 348 3.96 26.78 -2.72
C VAL A 348 3.06 27.63 -3.59
N ARG A 349 3.60 28.12 -4.70
CA ARG A 349 2.87 28.89 -5.70
C ARG A 349 3.50 28.71 -7.08
N PHE A 350 2.66 28.84 -8.09
CA PHE A 350 3.06 29.07 -9.46
C PHE A 350 2.07 30.05 -10.08
N GLU A 351 2.58 31.16 -10.58
CA GLU A 351 1.82 32.24 -11.19
C GLU A 351 2.38 32.52 -12.59
N ALA A 352 1.48 32.78 -13.52
CA ALA A 352 1.82 33.21 -14.87
C ALA A 352 0.91 34.40 -15.22
N ASN A 353 1.49 35.54 -15.55
CA ASN A 353 0.77 36.79 -15.77
C ASN A 353 1.26 37.50 -17.03
N ARG A 354 0.32 37.95 -17.87
CA ARG A 354 0.58 38.74 -19.07
C ARG A 354 1.18 40.10 -18.65
N LEU A 355 2.43 40.38 -19.02
CA LEU A 355 3.11 41.65 -18.67
C LEU A 355 2.98 42.70 -19.78
N SER A 356 2.96 42.25 -21.03
CA SER A 356 2.79 43.09 -22.24
C SER A 356 2.14 42.27 -23.35
N SER A 357 1.92 42.89 -24.52
CA SER A 357 1.41 42.20 -25.71
C SER A 357 2.32 41.06 -26.19
N SER A 358 3.60 41.06 -25.79
CA SER A 358 4.59 40.08 -26.21
C SER A 358 5.29 39.34 -25.07
N GLN A 359 4.97 39.62 -23.80
CA GLN A 359 5.63 38.96 -22.66
C GLN A 359 4.66 38.40 -21.62
N VAL A 360 5.02 37.24 -21.06
CA VAL A 360 4.37 36.63 -19.90
C VAL A 360 5.43 36.43 -18.81
N GLY A 361 5.17 36.97 -17.63
CA GLY A 361 6.01 36.76 -16.45
C GLY A 361 5.56 35.51 -15.72
N LEU A 362 6.51 34.65 -15.38
CA LEU A 362 6.28 33.45 -14.59
C LEU A 362 7.03 33.57 -13.25
N LEU A 363 6.34 33.28 -12.16
CA LEU A 363 6.87 33.30 -10.80
C LEU A 363 6.47 32.00 -10.11
N TRP A 364 7.42 31.33 -9.46
CA TRP A 364 7.10 30.18 -8.61
C TRP A 364 7.99 30.11 -7.38
N THR A 365 7.48 29.40 -6.39
CA THR A 365 8.20 29.13 -5.14
C THR A 365 8.07 27.67 -4.80
N THR A 366 9.19 27.01 -4.49
CA THR A 366 9.22 25.65 -3.96
C THR A 366 9.38 25.70 -2.45
N TRP A 367 8.70 24.83 -1.71
CA TRP A 367 8.88 24.61 -0.28
C TRP A 367 10.08 23.71 -0.01
N PHE A 368 10.19 22.62 -0.76
CA PHE A 368 11.36 21.76 -0.79
C PHE A 368 11.63 21.25 -2.21
N GLU A 369 12.89 20.87 -2.44
CA GLU A 369 13.37 20.22 -3.65
C GLU A 369 14.30 19.07 -3.26
N VAL A 370 14.16 17.91 -3.93
CA VAL A 370 15.01 16.74 -3.72
C VAL A 370 15.55 16.26 -5.06
N ASN A 371 16.88 16.24 -5.19
CA ASN A 371 17.61 15.83 -6.39
C ASN A 371 17.19 16.55 -7.68
N ASN A 372 16.74 17.79 -7.58
CA ASN A 372 16.34 18.60 -8.73
C ASN A 372 17.56 19.02 -9.54
N ASP A 373 17.45 19.02 -10.87
CA ASP A 373 18.48 19.55 -11.75
C ASP A 373 18.08 20.92 -12.29
N TYR A 374 16.91 21.00 -12.92
CA TYR A 374 16.36 22.25 -13.45
C TYR A 374 14.85 22.17 -13.66
N PHE A 375 14.24 23.30 -13.93
CA PHE A 375 12.85 23.42 -14.35
C PHE A 375 12.77 23.72 -15.84
N GLU A 376 11.96 22.96 -16.56
CA GLU A 376 11.48 23.31 -17.89
C GLU A 376 10.19 24.10 -17.77
N ILE A 377 10.14 25.23 -18.48
CA ILE A 377 8.92 26.01 -18.63
C ILE A 377 8.26 25.51 -19.90
N GLU A 378 7.04 25.01 -19.76
CA GLU A 378 6.27 24.50 -20.88
C GLU A 378 5.05 25.38 -21.13
N ARG A 379 4.78 25.66 -22.41
CA ARG A 379 3.66 26.45 -22.89
C ARG A 379 2.83 25.62 -23.87
N ARG A 380 1.51 25.81 -23.81
CA ARG A 380 0.57 25.41 -24.86
C ARG A 380 -0.28 26.61 -25.22
N LEU A 381 -0.34 26.97 -26.50
CA LEU A 381 -1.28 27.98 -26.99
C LEU A 381 -2.67 27.36 -27.14
N GLU A 382 -3.71 28.18 -27.11
CA GLU A 382 -5.09 27.70 -27.29
C GLU A 382 -5.33 26.93 -28.60
N THR A 383 -4.57 27.26 -29.64
CA THR A 383 -4.63 26.59 -30.96
C THR A 383 -3.82 25.29 -31.02
N GLU A 384 -3.14 24.91 -29.93
CA GLU A 384 -2.25 23.76 -29.85
C GLU A 384 -2.79 22.68 -28.91
N ASN A 385 -2.50 21.42 -29.20
CA ASN A 385 -2.95 20.28 -28.38
C ASN A 385 -1.91 19.81 -27.35
N THR A 386 -0.64 20.20 -27.50
CA THR A 386 0.48 19.68 -26.70
C THR A 386 1.30 20.81 -26.10
N PHE A 387 1.81 20.59 -24.88
CA PHE A 387 2.78 21.49 -24.26
C PHE A 387 4.15 21.38 -24.94
N THR A 388 4.80 22.52 -25.16
CA THR A 388 6.14 22.63 -25.73
C THR A 388 7.06 23.38 -24.78
N LYS A 389 8.33 23.00 -24.75
CA LYS A 389 9.35 23.66 -23.93
C LYS A 389 9.69 25.03 -24.50
N VAL A 390 9.52 26.08 -23.70
CA VAL A 390 9.82 27.47 -24.07
C VAL A 390 10.94 28.10 -23.25
N GLY A 391 11.35 27.47 -22.15
CA GLY A 391 12.44 27.97 -21.32
C GLY A 391 13.00 26.92 -20.37
N VAL A 392 14.15 27.26 -19.77
CA VAL A 392 14.79 26.48 -18.70
C VAL A 392 15.22 27.44 -17.60
N ALA A 393 15.00 27.04 -16.36
CA ALA A 393 15.56 27.70 -15.18
C ALA A 393 16.34 26.68 -14.35
N PRO A 394 17.65 26.88 -14.11
CA PRO A 394 18.42 25.98 -13.24
C PRO A 394 17.87 26.02 -11.81
N THR A 395 17.97 24.90 -11.08
CA THR A 395 17.62 24.91 -9.66
C THR A 395 18.51 25.88 -8.88
N LYS A 396 17.93 26.57 -7.90
CA LYS A 396 18.66 27.36 -6.89
C LYS A 396 19.03 26.51 -5.67
N ALA A 397 18.57 25.26 -5.62
CA ALA A 397 18.89 24.33 -4.57
C ALA A 397 20.35 23.87 -4.70
N VAL A 398 21.12 23.95 -3.61
CA VAL A 398 22.52 23.53 -3.60
C VAL A 398 22.57 22.02 -3.84
N ASN A 399 23.26 21.60 -4.89
CA ASN A 399 23.30 20.21 -5.35
C ASN A 399 21.90 19.60 -5.59
N GLY A 400 20.91 20.41 -5.96
CA GLY A 400 19.56 19.95 -6.25
C GLY A 400 18.69 19.64 -5.03
N ASN A 401 19.14 19.97 -3.81
CA ASN A 401 18.41 19.69 -2.58
C ASN A 401 18.17 20.95 -1.76
N SER A 402 16.93 21.16 -1.33
CA SER A 402 16.52 22.29 -0.48
C SER A 402 15.37 21.89 0.43
N LEU A 403 15.46 22.25 1.70
CA LEU A 403 14.36 22.18 2.68
C LEU A 403 13.86 23.57 3.09
N ARG A 404 14.18 24.59 2.28
CA ARG A 404 13.77 25.98 2.46
C ARG A 404 13.08 26.50 1.22
N LEU A 405 12.28 27.56 1.41
CA LEU A 405 11.65 28.29 0.32
C LEU A 405 12.69 28.79 -0.68
N LEU A 406 12.48 28.49 -1.96
CA LEU A 406 13.26 29.04 -3.06
C LEU A 406 12.32 29.69 -4.07
N ASP A 407 12.52 30.98 -4.31
CA ASP A 407 11.77 31.76 -5.30
C ASP A 407 12.48 31.78 -6.64
N TYR A 408 11.70 31.66 -7.70
CA TYR A 408 12.16 31.66 -9.08
C TYR A 408 11.27 32.57 -9.91
N ASN A 409 11.86 33.15 -10.95
CA ASN A 409 11.13 33.90 -11.95
C ASN A 409 11.77 33.71 -13.32
N THR A 410 10.96 33.86 -14.36
CA THR A 410 11.43 33.99 -15.73
C THR A 410 10.39 34.73 -16.56
N ILE A 411 10.75 35.08 -17.79
CA ILE A 411 9.87 35.71 -18.77
C ILE A 411 9.82 34.82 -19.99
N ASP A 412 8.62 34.54 -20.47
CA ASP A 412 8.39 33.95 -21.77
C ASP A 412 8.03 35.05 -22.79
N ASN A 413 8.73 35.06 -23.92
CA ASN A 413 8.40 35.94 -25.05
C ASN A 413 7.30 35.25 -25.88
N ASN A 414 6.09 35.75 -25.74
CA ASN A 414 4.87 35.17 -26.30
C ASN A 414 4.00 36.27 -26.91
N ASP A 415 4.04 36.49 -28.22
CA ASP A 415 3.18 37.47 -28.88
C ASP A 415 1.77 36.95 -29.21
N PHE A 416 1.41 35.74 -28.74
CA PHE A 416 0.10 35.17 -28.99
C PHE A 416 -1.02 35.98 -28.33
N GLN A 417 -2.00 36.38 -29.15
CA GLN A 417 -3.12 37.21 -28.75
C GLN A 417 -4.34 36.40 -28.26
N GLY A 418 -4.20 35.09 -28.06
CA GLY A 418 -5.21 34.22 -27.46
C GLY A 418 -4.84 33.74 -26.06
N TRP A 419 -5.55 32.73 -25.56
CA TRP A 419 -5.19 32.11 -24.28
C TRP A 419 -3.88 31.34 -24.42
N SER A 420 -3.05 31.43 -23.40
CA SER A 420 -1.85 30.59 -23.26
C SER A 420 -1.90 29.85 -21.94
N TYR A 421 -1.39 28.63 -21.92
CA TYR A 421 -1.39 27.76 -20.75
C TYR A 421 0.05 27.41 -20.42
N TYR A 422 0.44 27.59 -19.16
CA TYR A 422 1.79 27.32 -18.70
C TYR A 422 1.80 26.25 -17.63
N ARG A 423 2.84 25.44 -17.61
CA ARG A 423 3.18 24.56 -16.48
C ARG A 423 4.69 24.51 -16.32
N LEU A 424 5.13 24.14 -15.13
CA LEU A 424 6.52 23.83 -14.86
C LEU A 424 6.69 22.31 -14.85
N LYS A 425 7.81 21.87 -15.40
CA LYS A 425 8.26 20.48 -15.34
C LYS A 425 9.64 20.48 -14.67
N ALA A 426 9.70 19.99 -13.44
CA ALA A 426 10.98 19.74 -12.78
C ALA A 426 11.62 18.49 -13.37
N VAL A 427 12.90 18.58 -13.72
CA VAL A 427 13.73 17.48 -14.20
C VAL A 427 14.75 17.16 -13.13
N LEU A 428 14.70 15.94 -12.62
CA LEU A 428 15.60 15.47 -11.58
C LEU A 428 16.89 14.92 -12.18
N ARG A 429 17.96 14.85 -11.38
CA ARG A 429 19.28 14.37 -11.86
C ARG A 429 19.29 12.90 -12.29
N ASN A 430 18.30 12.12 -11.88
CA ASN A 430 18.09 10.73 -12.30
C ASN A 430 17.19 10.61 -13.55
N GLY A 431 16.73 11.72 -14.13
CA GLY A 431 15.86 11.76 -15.32
C GLY A 431 14.35 11.68 -15.02
N GLU A 432 13.95 11.47 -13.77
CA GLU A 432 12.54 11.54 -13.38
C GLU A 432 12.01 12.98 -13.47
N THR A 433 10.68 13.13 -13.59
CA THR A 433 10.05 14.44 -13.79
C THR A 433 8.82 14.64 -12.92
N GLU A 434 8.60 15.87 -12.45
CA GLU A 434 7.38 16.29 -11.74
C GLU A 434 6.78 17.55 -12.34
N TYR A 435 5.46 17.65 -12.32
CA TYR A 435 4.74 18.78 -12.92
C TYR A 435 4.08 19.66 -11.87
N SER A 436 4.02 20.97 -12.14
CA SER A 436 3.12 21.88 -11.42
C SER A 436 1.68 21.77 -11.92
N GLU A 437 0.77 22.46 -11.24
CA GLU A 437 -0.53 22.81 -11.82
C GLU A 437 -0.35 23.64 -13.11
N ILE A 438 -1.38 23.62 -13.96
CA ILE A 438 -1.45 24.45 -15.18
C ILE A 438 -2.01 25.83 -14.83
N ARG A 439 -1.35 26.90 -15.27
CA ARG A 439 -1.79 28.28 -15.12
C ARG A 439 -2.23 28.87 -16.46
N PRO A 440 -3.52 29.23 -16.63
CA PRO A 440 -4.01 29.91 -17.82
C PRO A 440 -3.67 31.41 -17.76
N VAL A 441 -3.27 31.96 -18.90
CA VAL A 441 -2.95 33.37 -19.09
C VAL A 441 -3.86 33.91 -20.18
N PRO A 442 -4.77 34.85 -19.86
CA PRO A 442 -5.66 35.46 -20.83
C PRO A 442 -4.88 36.39 -21.79
N PRO A 443 -5.47 36.71 -22.96
CA PRO A 443 -4.90 37.70 -23.85
C PRO A 443 -4.90 39.10 -23.22
N LEU A 444 -3.97 39.95 -23.66
CA LEU A 444 -3.93 41.34 -23.22
C LEU A 444 -5.08 42.10 -23.88
N LYS A 445 -6.00 42.62 -23.06
CA LYS A 445 -7.06 43.52 -23.54
C LYS A 445 -6.46 44.86 -23.91
N GLN A 446 -6.55 45.25 -25.17
CA GLN A 446 -6.01 46.51 -25.66
C GLN A 446 -7.02 47.23 -26.56
N VAL A 447 -7.13 48.54 -26.37
CA VAL A 447 -7.89 49.45 -27.24
C VAL A 447 -6.93 50.51 -27.74
N GLU A 448 -6.68 50.54 -29.05
CA GLU A 448 -5.86 51.55 -29.71
C GLU A 448 -6.74 52.48 -30.52
N ILE A 449 -6.54 53.79 -30.40
CA ILE A 449 -7.32 54.81 -31.11
C ILE A 449 -6.34 55.75 -31.79
N PHE A 450 -6.30 55.75 -33.12
CA PHE A 450 -5.33 56.56 -33.88
C PHE A 450 -5.81 56.95 -35.29
N PRO A 451 -5.36 58.13 -35.80
CA PRO A 451 -4.71 59.19 -35.04
C PRO A 451 -5.73 59.90 -34.12
N ASN A 452 -5.23 60.50 -33.05
CA ASN A 452 -6.00 61.40 -32.19
C ASN A 452 -5.05 62.47 -31.63
N PRO A 453 -5.16 63.76 -32.03
CA PRO A 453 -6.22 64.37 -32.86
C PRO A 453 -6.30 63.85 -34.31
N ASN A 454 -7.43 64.09 -34.98
CA ASN A 454 -7.66 63.70 -36.38
C ASN A 454 -8.48 64.74 -37.17
N TYR A 455 -8.65 64.52 -38.48
CA TYR A 455 -9.45 65.36 -39.40
C TYR A 455 -10.73 64.65 -39.86
N GLY A 456 -11.50 64.15 -38.91
CA GLY A 456 -12.79 63.50 -39.12
C GLY A 456 -12.68 62.02 -39.44
N ARG A 457 -11.47 61.45 -39.41
CA ARG A 457 -11.19 60.03 -39.69
C ARG A 457 -10.23 59.43 -38.67
N PHE A 458 -10.59 58.32 -38.05
CA PHE A 458 -9.70 57.57 -37.15
C PHE A 458 -10.07 56.09 -37.09
N LYS A 459 -9.15 55.29 -36.57
CA LYS A 459 -9.31 53.86 -36.38
C LYS A 459 -9.34 53.52 -34.91
N VAL A 460 -10.21 52.57 -34.55
CA VAL A 460 -10.29 51.96 -33.23
C VAL A 460 -9.99 50.48 -33.40
N ARG A 461 -8.88 50.02 -32.83
CA ARG A 461 -8.53 48.60 -32.78
C ARG A 461 -8.80 48.08 -31.39
N VAL A 462 -9.64 47.05 -31.30
CA VAL A 462 -9.91 46.34 -30.04
C VAL A 462 -9.38 44.91 -30.16
N SER A 463 -8.47 44.54 -29.26
CA SER A 463 -7.79 43.25 -29.21
C SER A 463 -7.91 42.61 -27.83
N GLY A 464 -7.85 41.28 -27.75
CA GLY A 464 -7.88 40.52 -26.50
C GLY A 464 -9.26 40.40 -25.84
N VAL A 465 -10.34 40.70 -26.57
CA VAL A 465 -11.71 40.65 -26.04
C VAL A 465 -12.56 39.68 -26.86
N ARG A 466 -13.30 38.79 -26.17
CA ARG A 466 -14.15 37.76 -26.79
C ARG A 466 -15.63 37.87 -26.43
N ALA A 467 -15.99 38.91 -25.70
CA ALA A 467 -17.37 39.22 -25.38
C ALA A 467 -17.91 40.26 -26.37
N ALA A 468 -19.19 40.18 -26.69
CA ALA A 468 -19.85 41.18 -27.49
C ALA A 468 -19.80 42.53 -26.75
N MET A 469 -19.34 43.55 -27.44
CA MET A 469 -19.24 44.92 -26.98
C MET A 469 -20.05 45.85 -27.88
N ARG A 470 -20.22 47.06 -27.37
CA ARG A 470 -20.81 48.19 -28.06
C ARG A 470 -19.91 49.40 -27.87
N MET A 471 -19.51 50.00 -28.98
CA MET A 471 -18.80 51.27 -29.00
C MET A 471 -19.80 52.38 -29.30
N GLN A 472 -19.83 53.42 -28.47
CA GLN A 472 -20.64 54.62 -28.67
C GLN A 472 -19.72 55.84 -28.78
N ILE A 473 -20.09 56.75 -29.69
CA ILE A 473 -19.46 58.06 -29.82
C ILE A 473 -20.51 59.11 -29.51
N SER A 474 -20.26 59.92 -28.49
CA SER A 474 -21.16 61.01 -28.08
C SER A 474 -20.47 62.37 -28.17
N ASN A 475 -21.27 63.43 -28.33
CA ASN A 475 -20.78 64.81 -28.25
C ASN A 475 -20.66 65.28 -26.79
N ALA A 476 -20.19 66.52 -26.59
CA ALA A 476 -20.05 67.12 -25.26
C ALA A 476 -21.37 67.28 -24.48
N TRP A 477 -22.52 67.20 -25.14
CA TRP A 477 -23.85 67.22 -24.50
C TRP A 477 -24.40 65.82 -24.22
N GLY A 478 -23.59 64.76 -24.40
CA GLY A 478 -23.99 63.37 -24.14
C GLY A 478 -24.88 62.76 -25.22
N GLN A 479 -25.15 63.45 -26.33
CA GLN A 479 -25.92 62.89 -27.43
C GLN A 479 -25.08 61.86 -28.18
N VAL A 480 -25.57 60.62 -28.30
CA VAL A 480 -24.92 59.54 -29.07
C VAL A 480 -25.10 59.80 -30.56
N LEU A 481 -23.99 59.91 -31.30
CA LEU A 481 -23.96 60.23 -32.73
C LEU A 481 -23.73 59.00 -33.61
N ARG A 482 -22.95 58.04 -33.09
CA ARG A 482 -22.59 56.80 -33.77
C ARG A 482 -22.52 55.67 -32.76
N GLN A 483 -22.87 54.48 -33.24
CA GLN A 483 -22.78 53.26 -32.47
C GLN A 483 -22.30 52.12 -33.36
N TYR A 484 -21.42 51.29 -32.81
CA TYR A 484 -20.86 50.13 -33.50
C TYR A 484 -20.93 48.92 -32.57
N ASP A 485 -21.34 47.80 -33.11
CA ASP A 485 -21.37 46.52 -32.40
C ASP A 485 -20.08 45.74 -32.74
N ILE A 486 -19.40 45.24 -31.71
CA ILE A 486 -18.12 44.50 -31.83
C ILE A 486 -18.33 43.13 -31.18
N ASP A 487 -18.42 42.05 -31.95
CA ASP A 487 -18.77 40.75 -31.35
C ASP A 487 -17.61 40.08 -30.59
N ARG A 488 -16.35 40.36 -30.98
CA ARG A 488 -15.12 39.91 -30.29
C ARG A 488 -14.03 40.97 -30.38
N GLU A 489 -13.11 40.79 -31.33
CA GLU A 489 -12.06 41.73 -31.71
C GLU A 489 -12.43 42.40 -33.03
N GLY A 490 -11.90 43.59 -33.29
CA GLY A 490 -12.22 44.28 -34.52
C GLY A 490 -11.43 45.57 -34.72
N ASN A 491 -11.29 45.94 -36.00
CA ASN A 491 -10.86 47.26 -36.41
C ASN A 491 -12.09 48.03 -36.91
N ILE A 492 -12.43 49.13 -36.25
CA ILE A 492 -13.51 50.02 -36.66
C ILE A 492 -12.88 51.27 -37.26
N GLU A 493 -13.27 51.60 -38.48
CA GLU A 493 -12.93 52.85 -39.11
C GLU A 493 -14.10 53.82 -38.98
N VAL A 494 -13.83 55.00 -38.45
CA VAL A 494 -14.80 56.06 -38.27
C VAL A 494 -14.44 57.19 -39.21
N THR A 495 -15.37 57.61 -40.06
CA THR A 495 -15.19 58.71 -41.02
C THR A 495 -16.27 59.78 -40.84
N ASP A 496 -16.03 60.94 -41.48
CA ASP A 496 -17.00 62.02 -41.65
C ASP A 496 -17.57 62.59 -40.34
N LEU A 497 -16.75 62.60 -39.28
CA LEU A 497 -17.06 63.32 -38.05
C LEU A 497 -16.68 64.81 -38.20
N PRO A 498 -17.61 65.75 -37.95
CA PRO A 498 -17.30 67.18 -37.94
C PRO A 498 -16.24 67.58 -36.90
N ALA A 499 -15.62 68.74 -37.08
CA ALA A 499 -14.67 69.29 -36.13
C ALA A 499 -15.32 69.61 -34.77
N ALA A 500 -15.03 68.79 -33.77
CA ALA A 500 -15.48 68.94 -32.39
C ALA A 500 -14.69 68.01 -31.44
N THR A 501 -15.04 68.06 -30.16
CA THR A 501 -14.62 67.05 -29.17
C THR A 501 -15.72 66.03 -28.98
N TYR A 502 -15.35 64.74 -29.01
CA TYR A 502 -16.24 63.61 -28.77
C TYR A 502 -15.73 62.73 -27.62
N PHE A 503 -16.64 61.96 -27.05
CA PHE A 503 -16.34 60.92 -26.08
C PHE A 503 -16.69 59.57 -26.68
N LEU A 504 -15.69 58.68 -26.69
CA LEU A 504 -15.83 57.29 -27.10
C LEU A 504 -15.93 56.43 -25.85
N VAL A 505 -16.95 55.57 -25.79
CA VAL A 505 -17.17 54.61 -24.71
C VAL A 505 -17.33 53.23 -25.32
N ILE A 506 -16.58 52.25 -24.83
CA ILE A 506 -16.74 50.83 -25.17
C ILE A 506 -17.26 50.13 -23.92
N MET A 507 -18.37 49.41 -24.07
CA MET A 507 -19.02 48.68 -22.98
C MET A 507 -19.39 47.26 -23.42
N TYR A 508 -19.41 46.32 -22.48
CA TYR A 508 -19.90 44.96 -22.74
C TYR A 508 -21.41 45.01 -23.02
N ARG A 509 -21.87 44.33 -24.08
CA ARG A 509 -23.27 44.38 -24.52
C ARG A 509 -24.21 43.79 -23.48
N ASP A 510 -23.81 42.70 -22.83
CA ASP A 510 -24.67 41.96 -21.90
C ASP A 510 -24.78 42.65 -20.54
N THR A 511 -23.67 43.16 -20.01
CA THR A 511 -23.62 43.72 -18.65
C THR A 511 -23.69 45.25 -18.61
N GLN A 512 -23.55 45.91 -19.76
CA GLN A 512 -23.43 47.36 -19.88
C GLN A 512 -22.25 47.97 -19.08
N VAL A 513 -21.32 47.13 -18.60
CA VAL A 513 -20.13 47.59 -17.87
C VAL A 513 -19.18 48.25 -18.85
N VAL A 514 -18.74 49.46 -18.52
CA VAL A 514 -17.75 50.22 -19.30
C VAL A 514 -16.40 49.52 -19.25
N MET A 515 -15.85 49.22 -20.41
CA MET A 515 -14.52 48.62 -20.60
C MET A 515 -13.46 49.68 -20.87
N HIS A 516 -13.76 50.69 -21.68
CA HIS A 516 -12.80 51.72 -22.08
C HIS A 516 -13.51 53.04 -22.37
N THR A 517 -12.83 54.16 -22.07
CA THR A 517 -13.30 55.51 -22.44
C THR A 517 -12.14 56.32 -23.01
N ALA A 518 -12.43 57.13 -24.02
CA ALA A 518 -11.44 58.00 -24.64
C ALA A 518 -12.06 59.31 -25.13
N LYS A 519 -11.28 60.39 -25.04
CA LYS A 519 -11.61 61.69 -25.65
C LYS A 519 -11.05 61.72 -27.07
N ILE A 520 -11.90 62.01 -28.05
CA ILE A 520 -11.52 62.15 -29.46
C ILE A 520 -11.57 63.63 -29.85
N VAL A 521 -10.48 64.14 -30.43
CA VAL A 521 -10.38 65.53 -30.89
C VAL A 521 -10.35 65.54 -32.42
N VAL A 522 -11.37 66.15 -33.01
CA VAL A 522 -11.47 66.35 -34.46
C VAL A 522 -11.16 67.81 -34.79
N LEU A 523 -10.12 68.02 -35.58
CA LEU A 523 -9.66 69.32 -36.04
C LEU A 523 -10.42 69.76 -37.30
N LYS A 524 -10.43 71.07 -37.54
CA LYS A 524 -10.98 71.68 -38.75
C LYS A 524 -10.14 71.40 -39.98
#